data_AF-A0A7I0J577-F1
#
_entry.id   AF-A0A7I0J577-F1
#
_cell.length_a   1.000
_cell.length_b   1.000
_cell.length_c   1.000
_cell.angle_alpha   90.00
_cell.angle_beta   90.00
_cell.angle_gamma   90.00
#
_symmetry.space_group_name_H-M   'P 1'
#
loop_
_entity.id
_entity.type
_entity.pdbx_description
1 polymer ?
#
loop_
_entity_poly.entity_id
_entity_poly.type
_entity_poly.pdbx_seq_one_letter_code
_entity_poly.pdbx_strand_id
1 'polypeptide(L)'
;SGYGPNPTLPKPTSTLIPTVNVAEATGWQKGDMPTPAKGLRVTAFATGLDHPRWLHVLPNGDVLVAETNAPAKHDDGFSLRKLFMNQAMKRAGAATISANRITLLRDTNGDGVADV
;
A
#
# COMPACT_ATOMS: atom_id res chain seq x y z
N SER A 1 23.10 14.08 3.14
CA SER A 1 22.56 12.73 2.95
C SER A 1 22.33 12.11 4.31
N GLY A 2 21.14 11.59 4.61
CA GLY A 2 20.75 11.11 5.95
C GLY A 2 20.82 9.59 6.11
N TYR A 3 21.99 9.00 5.85
CA TYR A 3 22.23 7.56 6.02
C TYR A 3 23.59 7.31 6.70
N GLY A 4 23.74 6.18 7.39
CA GLY A 4 24.95 5.82 8.17
C GLY A 4 24.66 5.61 9.66
N PRO A 5 25.67 5.23 10.47
CA PRO A 5 25.50 4.90 11.89
C PRO A 5 25.20 6.12 12.77
N ASN A 6 25.53 7.34 12.31
CA ASN A 6 25.23 8.58 13.04
C ASN A 6 24.95 9.72 12.06
N PRO A 7 23.78 9.71 11.37
CA PRO A 7 23.45 10.72 10.39
C PRO A 7 23.04 12.02 11.09
N THR A 8 23.61 13.15 10.66
CA THR A 8 23.15 14.47 11.12
C THR A 8 21.77 14.76 10.54
N LEU A 9 20.73 14.70 11.39
CA LEU A 9 19.36 15.03 11.00
C LEU A 9 19.11 16.54 11.09
N PRO A 10 18.29 17.12 10.18
CA PRO A 10 17.86 18.50 10.30
C PRO A 10 17.04 18.71 11.58
N LYS A 11 17.12 19.91 12.17
CA LYS A 11 16.32 20.27 13.35
C LYS A 11 14.83 20.20 13.00
N PRO A 12 13.97 19.61 13.85
CA PRO A 12 12.53 19.57 13.61
C PRO A 12 11.93 20.97 13.57
N THR A 13 11.01 21.21 12.64
CA THR A 13 10.25 22.46 12.53
C THR A 13 8.93 22.31 13.29
N SER A 14 8.68 23.19 14.26
CA SER A 14 7.41 23.22 15.01
C SER A 14 6.55 24.37 14.49
N THR A 15 5.40 24.05 13.90
CA THR A 15 4.39 25.02 13.45
C THR A 15 3.05 24.70 14.09
N LEU A 16 2.25 25.74 14.40
CA LEU A 16 0.91 25.58 14.98
C LEU A 16 -0.04 24.80 14.05
N ILE A 17 0.18 24.91 12.74
CA ILE A 17 -0.51 24.11 11.73
C ILE A 17 0.51 23.12 11.16
N PRO A 18 0.26 21.80 11.27
CA PRO A 18 1.18 20.80 10.75
C PRO A 18 1.17 20.79 9.21
N THR A 19 2.35 20.72 8.61
CA THR A 19 2.50 20.46 7.17
C THR A 19 2.24 18.98 6.90
N VAL A 20 1.22 18.68 6.10
CA VAL A 20 0.90 17.29 5.71
C VAL A 20 1.26 17.09 4.25
N ASN A 21 2.40 16.42 4.01
CA ASN A 21 2.82 16.00 2.67
C ASN A 21 2.33 14.58 2.41
N VAL A 22 1.03 14.43 2.10
CA VAL A 22 0.53 13.15 1.57
C VAL A 22 0.88 13.11 0.10
N ALA A 23 1.76 12.18 -0.29
CA ALA A 23 1.96 11.88 -1.69
C ALA A 23 0.63 11.36 -2.26
N GLU A 24 0.16 11.95 -3.34
CA GLU A 24 -0.99 11.43 -4.06
C GLU A 24 -0.62 10.06 -4.63
N ALA A 25 -1.38 9.03 -4.27
CA ALA A 25 -1.16 7.69 -4.78
C ALA A 25 -1.68 7.65 -6.23
N THR A 26 -0.83 7.99 -7.19
CA THR A 26 -1.14 7.82 -8.61
C THR A 26 -1.03 6.35 -8.95
N GLY A 27 -2.15 5.72 -9.32
CA GLY A 27 -2.15 4.37 -9.87
C GLY A 27 -1.43 4.31 -11.22
N TRP A 28 -1.04 3.10 -11.60
CA TRP A 28 -0.50 2.80 -12.93
C TRP A 28 -1.62 2.93 -13.98
N GLN A 29 -1.34 3.43 -15.20
CA GLN A 29 -2.33 3.34 -16.27
C GLN A 29 -2.54 1.87 -16.68
N LYS A 30 -3.64 1.58 -17.36
CA LYS A 30 -3.95 0.22 -17.78
C LYS A 30 -2.84 -0.31 -18.71
N GLY A 31 -2.13 -1.34 -18.26
CA GLY A 31 -1.05 -1.96 -19.00
C GLY A 31 0.34 -1.38 -18.72
N ASP A 32 0.44 -0.32 -17.91
CA ASP A 32 1.74 0.18 -17.48
C ASP A 32 2.41 -0.85 -16.57
N MET A 33 3.73 -1.01 -16.74
CA MET A 33 4.58 -1.87 -15.92
C MET A 33 5.99 -1.28 -15.83
N PRO A 34 6.74 -1.52 -14.73
CA PRO A 34 8.08 -0.99 -14.62
C PRO A 34 9.00 -1.65 -15.64
N THR A 35 9.98 -0.90 -16.15
CA THR A 35 11.00 -1.44 -17.03
C THR A 35 11.83 -2.48 -16.26
N PRO A 36 11.88 -3.74 -16.73
CA PRO A 36 12.67 -4.78 -16.07
C PRO A 36 14.17 -4.51 -16.24
N ALA A 37 14.98 -4.99 -15.30
CA ALA A 37 16.42 -5.09 -15.52
C ALA A 37 16.74 -6.07 -16.66
N LYS A 38 17.93 -5.94 -17.26
CA LYS A 38 18.36 -6.80 -18.38
C LYS A 38 18.30 -8.29 -17.98
N GLY A 39 17.62 -9.09 -18.80
CA GLY A 39 17.44 -10.53 -18.56
C GLY A 39 16.27 -10.90 -17.65
N LEU A 40 15.50 -9.91 -17.15
CA LEU A 40 14.29 -10.13 -16.38
C LEU A 40 13.03 -9.81 -17.19
N ARG A 41 11.91 -10.40 -16.78
CA ARG A 41 10.56 -10.04 -17.21
C ARG A 41 9.79 -9.54 -15.99
N VAL A 42 9.05 -8.43 -16.14
CA VAL A 42 8.05 -8.01 -15.17
C VAL A 42 6.67 -8.21 -15.79
N THR A 43 5.74 -8.73 -15.01
CA THR A 43 4.32 -8.84 -15.35
C THR A 43 3.48 -8.55 -14.11
N ALA A 44 2.24 -8.11 -14.30
CA ALA A 44 1.29 -8.02 -13.20
C ALA A 44 0.80 -9.42 -12.86
N PHE A 45 1.21 -9.95 -11.71
CA PHE A 45 0.80 -11.28 -11.27
C PHE A 45 -0.70 -11.36 -10.96
N ALA A 46 -1.24 -10.33 -10.31
CA ALA A 46 -2.67 -10.16 -10.08
C ALA A 46 -3.01 -8.66 -10.04
N THR A 47 -4.27 -8.32 -10.28
CA THR A 47 -4.79 -6.94 -10.23
C THR A 47 -6.11 -6.89 -9.46
N GLY A 48 -6.56 -5.69 -9.08
CA GLY A 48 -7.85 -5.52 -8.38
C GLY A 48 -7.85 -5.90 -6.90
N LEU A 49 -6.67 -6.06 -6.30
CA LEU A 49 -6.54 -6.31 -4.86
C LEU A 49 -6.92 -5.07 -4.04
N ASP A 50 -7.57 -5.30 -2.91
CA ASP A 50 -8.03 -4.31 -1.95
C ASP A 50 -6.98 -4.12 -0.84
N HIS A 51 -6.19 -3.05 -0.98
CA HIS A 51 -5.17 -2.65 -0.01
C HIS A 51 -4.22 -3.82 0.40
N PRO A 52 -3.56 -4.48 -0.57
CA PRO A 52 -2.65 -5.59 -0.27
C PRO A 52 -1.42 -5.08 0.50
N ARG A 53 -1.04 -5.76 1.59
CA ARG A 53 0.13 -5.38 2.42
C ARG A 53 1.19 -6.45 2.55
N TRP A 54 0.77 -7.69 2.78
CA TRP A 54 1.68 -8.81 2.98
C TRP A 54 1.45 -9.85 1.90
N LEU A 55 2.55 -10.37 1.36
CA LEU A 55 2.56 -11.46 0.42
C LEU A 55 3.38 -12.60 1.00
N HIS A 56 2.89 -13.83 0.88
CA HIS A 56 3.61 -15.03 1.31
C HIS A 56 3.53 -16.10 0.23
N VAL A 57 4.68 -16.47 -0.34
CA VAL A 57 4.79 -17.51 -1.36
C VAL A 57 4.87 -18.86 -0.66
N LEU A 58 3.98 -19.77 -1.02
CA LEU A 58 3.92 -21.12 -0.51
C LEU A 58 4.90 -22.04 -1.26
N PRO A 59 5.29 -23.21 -0.69
CA PRO A 59 6.21 -24.13 -1.35
C PRO A 59 5.76 -24.65 -2.72
N ASN A 60 4.44 -24.62 -2.99
CA ASN A 60 3.86 -25.02 -4.28
C ASN A 60 3.80 -23.88 -5.31
N GLY A 61 4.29 -22.68 -4.98
CA GLY A 61 4.29 -21.51 -5.87
C GLY A 61 3.08 -20.59 -5.74
N ASP A 62 2.01 -21.02 -5.05
CA ASP A 62 0.86 -20.18 -4.77
C ASP A 62 1.25 -18.99 -3.87
N VAL A 63 0.49 -17.89 -3.95
CA VAL A 63 0.74 -16.69 -3.15
C VAL A 63 -0.47 -16.37 -2.27
N LEU A 64 -0.25 -16.26 -0.96
CA LEU A 64 -1.22 -15.69 -0.03
C LEU A 64 -1.02 -14.17 0.05
N VAL A 65 -2.11 -13.42 -0.09
CA VAL A 65 -2.13 -11.97 0.01
C VAL A 65 -3.04 -11.55 1.16
N ALA A 66 -2.49 -10.76 2.09
CA ALA A 66 -3.27 -10.14 3.15
C ALA A 66 -3.79 -8.77 2.68
N GLU A 67 -5.12 -8.66 2.60
CA GLU A 67 -5.84 -7.47 2.17
C GLU A 67 -6.49 -6.81 3.39
N THR A 68 -5.98 -5.63 3.77
CA THR A 68 -6.32 -5.02 5.06
C THR A 68 -6.21 -3.50 5.08
N ASN A 69 -7.21 -2.87 5.69
CA ASN A 69 -7.22 -1.46 6.06
C ASN A 69 -7.27 -1.27 7.57
N ALA A 70 -7.13 -0.03 8.04
CA ALA A 70 -7.21 0.29 9.46
C ALA A 70 -8.56 -0.18 10.06
N PRO A 71 -8.57 -0.70 11.31
CA PRO A 71 -9.80 -1.09 11.98
C PRO A 71 -10.72 0.13 12.17
N ALA A 72 -12.03 -0.12 12.19
CA ALA A 72 -13.02 0.92 12.46
C ALA A 72 -12.72 1.56 13.82
N LYS A 73 -12.53 2.88 13.84
CA LYS A 73 -12.34 3.62 15.09
C LYS A 73 -13.68 3.74 15.79
N HIS A 74 -13.72 3.42 17.09
CA HIS A 74 -14.87 3.71 17.94
C HIS A 74 -15.06 5.23 18.06
N ASP A 75 -16.32 5.66 18.15
CA ASP A 75 -16.70 7.04 17.87
C ASP A 75 -16.43 7.98 19.06
N ASP A 76 -15.20 8.49 19.15
CA ASP A 76 -14.84 9.54 20.10
C ASP A 76 -15.25 10.91 19.54
N GLY A 77 -16.53 11.25 19.63
CA GLY A 77 -17.09 12.60 19.45
C GLY A 77 -16.66 13.41 18.20
N PHE A 78 -16.98 14.71 18.22
CA PHE A 78 -16.59 15.67 17.18
C PHE A 78 -15.19 16.25 17.47
N SER A 79 -14.31 16.23 16.46
CA SER A 79 -12.98 16.86 16.55
C SER A 79 -12.56 17.39 15.18
N LEU A 80 -12.16 18.66 15.12
CA LEU A 80 -11.61 19.28 13.89
C LEU A 80 -10.38 18.51 13.38
N ARG A 81 -9.53 18.03 14.30
CA ARG A 81 -8.38 17.18 13.96
C ARG A 81 -8.81 15.88 13.26
N LYS A 82 -9.90 15.26 13.70
CA LYS A 82 -10.47 14.03 13.10
C LYS A 82 -10.96 14.30 11.67
N LEU A 83 -11.58 15.45 11.40
CA LEU A 83 -11.99 15.83 10.05
C LEU A 83 -10.79 15.98 9.10
N PHE A 84 -9.75 16.72 9.51
CA PHE A 84 -8.53 16.87 8.70
C PHE A 84 -7.81 15.53 8.49
N MET A 85 -7.72 14.70 9.53
CA MET A 85 -7.13 13.37 9.42
C MET A 85 -7.93 12.45 8.48
N ASN A 86 -9.25 12.44 8.56
CA ASN A 86 -10.10 11.64 7.66
C ASN A 86 -9.91 12.08 6.20
N GLN A 87 -9.84 13.38 5.94
CA GLN A 87 -9.60 13.90 4.59
C GLN A 87 -8.23 13.49 4.04
N ALA A 88 -7.18 13.50 4.87
CA ALA A 88 -5.85 13.03 4.51
C ALA A 88 -5.82 11.51 4.26
N MET A 89 -6.45 10.71 5.12
CA MET A 89 -6.55 9.25 4.95
C MET A 89 -7.33 8.87 3.69
N LYS A 90 -8.39 9.62 3.35
CA LYS A 90 -9.15 9.43 2.11
C LYS A 90 -8.28 9.68 0.87
N ARG A 91 -7.42 10.70 0.90
CA ARG A 91 -6.46 10.97 -0.19
C ARG A 91 -5.39 9.86 -0.30
N ALA A 92 -5.03 9.23 0.81
CA ALA A 92 -4.08 8.12 0.82
C ALA A 92 -4.72 6.74 0.49
N GLY A 93 -6.02 6.68 0.15
CA GLY A 93 -6.73 5.43 -0.11
C GLY A 93 -7.01 4.57 1.14
N ALA A 94 -6.69 5.06 2.34
CA ALA A 94 -6.72 4.31 3.59
C ALA A 94 -7.99 4.57 4.44
N ALA A 95 -9.07 5.07 3.83
CA ALA A 95 -10.33 5.41 4.51
C ALA A 95 -11.50 4.47 4.15
N THR A 96 -11.23 3.35 3.47
CA THR A 96 -12.24 2.36 3.09
C THR A 96 -12.38 1.28 4.17
N ILE A 97 -13.51 0.56 4.13
CA ILE A 97 -13.71 -0.61 4.99
C ILE A 97 -12.63 -1.63 4.67
N SER A 98 -11.98 -2.16 5.70
CA SER A 98 -10.97 -3.21 5.55
C SER A 98 -11.59 -4.46 4.92
N ALA A 99 -11.00 -4.94 3.82
CA ALA A 99 -11.28 -6.25 3.24
C ALA A 99 -11.22 -7.38 4.29
N ASN A 100 -10.24 -7.29 5.20
CA ASN A 100 -9.99 -8.23 6.29
C ASN A 100 -10.04 -9.70 5.85
N ARG A 101 -9.29 -10.03 4.78
CA ARG A 101 -9.26 -11.37 4.19
C ARG A 101 -7.84 -11.77 3.78
N ILE A 102 -7.65 -13.08 3.62
CA ILE A 102 -6.50 -13.67 2.93
C ILE A 102 -6.97 -14.18 1.58
N THR A 103 -6.36 -13.66 0.51
CA THR A 103 -6.62 -14.11 -0.85
C THR A 103 -5.51 -15.06 -1.27
N LEU A 104 -5.90 -16.21 -1.80
CA LEU A 104 -4.98 -17.18 -2.40
C LEU A 104 -4.94 -16.91 -3.90
N LEU A 105 -3.75 -16.73 -4.44
CA LEU A 105 -3.48 -16.53 -5.86
C LEU A 105 -2.71 -17.73 -6.40
N ARG A 106 -3.20 -18.35 -7.47
CA ARG A 106 -2.58 -19.51 -8.12
C ARG A 106 -2.32 -19.26 -9.58
N ASP A 107 -1.10 -19.54 -10.03
CA ASP A 107 -0.76 -19.65 -11.45
C ASP A 107 -0.71 -21.13 -11.80
N THR A 108 -1.72 -21.60 -12.53
CA THR A 108 -1.88 -23.02 -12.86
C THR A 108 -1.24 -23.39 -14.19
N ASN A 109 -0.87 -22.39 -15.00
CA ASN A 109 -0.40 -22.57 -16.37
C ASN A 109 1.08 -22.15 -16.55
N GLY A 110 1.68 -21.50 -15.55
CA GLY A 110 3.07 -21.07 -15.50
C GLY A 110 3.39 -19.80 -16.31
N ASP A 111 2.39 -19.02 -16.71
CA ASP A 111 2.58 -17.80 -17.51
C ASP A 111 2.98 -16.57 -16.68
N GLY A 112 2.96 -16.68 -15.35
CA GLY A 112 3.24 -15.62 -14.40
C GLY A 112 2.05 -14.71 -14.11
N VAL A 113 0.83 -15.19 -14.35
CA VAL A 113 -0.44 -14.52 -14.01
C VAL A 113 -1.29 -15.49 -13.19
N ALA A 114 -1.88 -15.00 -12.10
CA ALA A 114 -2.77 -15.81 -11.29
C ALA A 114 -4.12 -16.03 -12.02
N ASP A 115 -4.54 -17.29 -12.11
CA ASP A 115 -5.81 -17.74 -12.69
C ASP A 115 -6.96 -17.75 -11.67
N VAL A 116 -6.63 -18.02 -10.40
CA VAL A 116 -7.57 -18.28 -9.29
C VAL A 116 -7.09 -17.60 -8.02
#